data_AF-A0A7V1TUW2-F1
#
_entry.id   AF-A0A7V1TUW2-F1
#
_cell.length_a   1.000
_cell.length_b   1.000
_cell.length_c   1.000
_cell.angle_alpha   90.00
_cell.angle_beta   90.00
_cell.angle_gamma   90.00
#
_symmetry.space_group_name_H-M   'P 1'
#
loop_
_entity.id
_entity.type
_entity.pdbx_description
1 polymer ?
#
loop_
_entity_poly.entity_id
_entity_poly.type
_entity_poly.pdbx_seq_one_letter_code
_entity_poly.pdbx_strand_id
1 'polypeptide(L)'
;MIDIFVKQLISSTLIPLRILIESKRKIEISNFIFVLSFIHLFAWIIYLVVVDDSIRITYIPDDGFYYLTLSKNYLKYFTWTFDSGITKTTGFHLLYAYVLVGIIWISGEIFLIEKALFTSLVFVIVLYYFVWRLYKKIGDRNILLVCALLFSSINVFYNVVALVEWPIVVILSFIYIMLGLNIIKIKYVYPGIVYMCISLMGTLARTEFILVPTIIFFIVYILSK
;
A
#
# COMPACT_ATOMS: atom_id res chain seq x y z
N MET A 1 8.96 -29.21 8.43
CA MET A 1 9.75 -28.37 9.37
C MET A 1 9.20 -26.95 9.49
N ILE A 2 8.76 -26.31 8.39
CA ILE A 2 8.01 -25.03 8.37
C ILE A 2 6.79 -25.03 9.32
N ASP A 3 6.04 -26.14 9.34
CA ASP A 3 4.87 -26.30 10.22
C ASP A 3 5.21 -26.23 11.71
N ILE A 4 6.40 -26.68 12.12
CA ILE A 4 6.76 -26.74 13.53
C ILE A 4 7.16 -25.33 14.01
N PHE A 5 7.96 -24.61 13.23
CA PHE A 5 8.42 -23.28 13.61
C PHE A 5 7.30 -22.23 13.57
N VAL A 6 6.42 -22.28 12.56
CA VAL A 6 5.22 -21.43 12.50
C VAL A 6 4.28 -21.77 13.66
N LYS A 7 4.05 -23.06 13.97
CA LYS A 7 3.24 -23.46 15.13
C LYS A 7 3.87 -23.02 16.46
N GLN A 8 5.19 -23.02 16.58
CA GLN A 8 5.88 -22.73 17.83
C GLN A 8 5.91 -21.21 18.09
N LEU A 9 6.15 -20.39 17.05
CA LEU A 9 6.09 -18.93 17.12
C LEU A 9 4.66 -18.42 17.39
N ILE A 10 3.66 -19.07 16.77
CA ILE A 10 2.24 -18.85 17.02
C ILE A 10 1.86 -19.34 18.43
N SER A 11 2.44 -20.44 18.92
CA SER A 11 2.10 -20.98 20.24
C SER A 11 2.63 -20.18 21.40
N SER A 12 3.81 -19.55 21.28
CA SER A 12 4.45 -18.84 22.40
C SER A 12 3.94 -17.41 22.60
N THR A 13 3.41 -16.79 21.54
CA THR A 13 2.79 -15.44 21.60
C THR A 13 1.28 -15.47 21.86
N LEU A 14 0.60 -16.60 21.63
CA LEU A 14 -0.86 -16.72 21.77
C LEU A 14 -1.34 -17.44 23.05
N ILE A 15 -0.45 -17.77 24.00
CA ILE A 15 -0.86 -18.44 25.25
C ILE A 15 -1.88 -17.60 26.05
N PRO A 16 -1.78 -16.26 26.14
CA PRO A 16 -2.81 -15.45 26.80
C PRO A 16 -4.13 -15.37 26.00
N LEU A 17 -4.09 -15.57 24.68
CA LEU A 17 -5.25 -15.48 23.77
C LEU A 17 -6.02 -16.81 23.66
N ARG A 18 -5.43 -17.92 24.10
CA ARG A 18 -5.98 -19.26 23.95
C ARG A 18 -7.19 -19.54 24.85
N ILE A 19 -7.31 -18.80 25.96
CA ILE A 19 -8.35 -19.01 26.98
C ILE A 19 -9.67 -18.30 26.65
N LEU A 20 -9.70 -17.34 25.73
CA LEU A 20 -10.83 -16.40 25.68
C LEU A 20 -11.91 -16.69 24.63
N ILE A 21 -11.75 -17.64 23.68
CA ILE A 21 -12.60 -17.59 22.49
C ILE A 21 -12.92 -18.96 21.86
N GLU A 22 -14.20 -19.36 21.96
CA GLU A 22 -14.84 -20.51 21.30
C GLU A 22 -15.17 -20.26 19.81
N SER A 23 -15.30 -21.34 19.03
CA SER A 23 -14.89 -21.40 17.62
C SER A 23 -15.86 -20.85 16.56
N LYS A 24 -17.10 -20.48 16.90
CA LYS A 24 -18.03 -19.80 15.97
C LYS A 24 -18.03 -18.27 16.10
N ARG A 25 -17.92 -17.72 17.32
CA ARG A 25 -17.77 -16.27 17.52
C ARG A 25 -16.47 -15.70 16.93
N LYS A 26 -15.40 -16.52 16.83
CA LYS A 26 -14.12 -16.12 16.19
C LYS A 26 -14.26 -15.65 14.74
N ILE A 27 -15.17 -16.27 13.98
CA ILE A 27 -15.33 -16.00 12.55
C ILE A 27 -15.82 -14.56 12.34
N GLU A 28 -16.81 -14.17 13.13
CA GLU A 28 -17.49 -12.89 13.00
C GLU A 28 -16.61 -11.74 13.51
N ILE A 29 -15.89 -11.94 14.62
CA ILE A 29 -15.09 -10.87 15.24
C ILE A 29 -13.94 -10.41 14.32
N SER A 30 -13.18 -11.33 13.71
CA SER A 30 -12.03 -10.92 12.86
C SER A 30 -12.48 -10.19 11.61
N ASN A 31 -13.57 -10.66 10.98
CA ASN A 31 -14.17 -9.97 9.83
C ASN A 31 -14.72 -8.60 10.24
N PHE A 32 -15.41 -8.52 11.37
CA PHE A 32 -15.98 -7.29 11.89
C PHE A 32 -14.90 -6.24 12.16
N ILE A 33 -13.81 -6.60 12.85
CA ILE A 33 -12.68 -5.70 13.14
C ILE A 33 -12.02 -5.22 11.84
N PHE A 34 -11.84 -6.11 10.86
CA PHE A 34 -11.26 -5.74 9.56
C PHE A 34 -12.16 -4.81 8.74
N VAL A 35 -13.48 -5.03 8.76
CA VAL A 35 -14.44 -4.11 8.12
C VAL A 35 -14.48 -2.76 8.86
N LEU A 36 -14.41 -2.77 10.19
CA LEU A 36 -14.38 -1.55 10.99
C LEU A 36 -13.11 -0.72 10.71
N SER A 37 -11.94 -1.36 10.59
CA SER A 37 -10.70 -0.65 10.22
C SER A 37 -10.78 -0.06 8.81
N PHE A 38 -11.44 -0.76 7.87
CA PHE A 38 -11.71 -0.23 6.54
C PHE A 38 -12.58 1.02 6.60
N ILE A 39 -13.73 0.94 7.30
CA ILE A 39 -14.66 2.06 7.44
C ILE A 39 -13.97 3.26 8.08
N HIS A 40 -13.15 3.03 9.11
CA HIS A 40 -12.44 4.11 9.80
C HIS A 40 -11.45 4.83 8.86
N LEU A 41 -10.62 4.08 8.14
CA LEU A 41 -9.66 4.66 7.20
C LEU A 41 -10.34 5.34 6.00
N PHE A 42 -11.43 4.75 5.52
CA PHE A 42 -12.26 5.32 4.47
C PHE A 42 -12.88 6.65 4.90
N ALA A 43 -13.51 6.68 6.08
CA ALA A 43 -14.10 7.88 6.66
C ALA A 43 -13.06 8.98 6.90
N TRP A 44 -11.85 8.61 7.34
CA TRP A 44 -10.74 9.55 7.52
C TRP A 44 -10.35 10.27 6.22
N ILE A 45 -10.19 9.53 5.12
CA ILE A 45 -9.85 10.12 3.83
C ILE A 45 -11.00 10.99 3.32
N ILE A 46 -12.25 10.52 3.41
CA ILE A 46 -13.43 11.29 3.00
C ILE A 46 -13.58 12.57 3.81
N TYR A 47 -13.32 12.53 5.11
CA TYR A 47 -13.30 13.71 5.96
C TYR A 47 -12.31 14.75 5.43
N LEU A 48 -11.08 14.36 5.12
CA LEU A 48 -10.08 15.30 4.57
C LEU A 48 -10.40 15.81 3.17
N VAL A 49 -11.14 15.05 2.36
CA VAL A 49 -11.62 15.50 1.05
C VAL A 49 -12.65 16.63 1.19
N VAL A 50 -13.50 16.60 2.22
CA VAL A 50 -14.63 17.53 2.36
C VAL A 50 -14.32 18.71 3.29
N VAL A 51 -13.37 18.57 4.21
CA VAL A 51 -13.00 19.63 5.14
C VAL A 51 -12.32 20.80 4.43
N ASP A 52 -12.40 21.98 5.05
CA ASP A 52 -11.74 23.21 4.62
C ASP A 52 -10.22 23.06 4.50
N ASP A 53 -9.64 23.79 3.56
CA ASP A 53 -8.20 23.76 3.27
C ASP A 53 -7.35 24.08 4.51
N SER A 54 -7.79 25.01 5.37
CA SER A 54 -7.05 25.39 6.58
C SER A 54 -6.84 24.24 7.55
N ILE A 55 -7.75 23.27 7.59
CA ILE A 55 -7.63 22.05 8.39
C ILE A 55 -6.84 21.01 7.59
N ARG A 56 -7.16 20.84 6.31
CA ARG A 56 -6.55 19.83 5.45
C ARG A 56 -5.02 19.96 5.38
N ILE A 57 -4.50 21.17 5.23
CA ILE A 57 -3.05 21.44 5.17
C ILE A 57 -2.31 21.04 6.45
N THR A 58 -2.99 20.91 7.59
CA THR A 58 -2.35 20.49 8.85
C THR A 58 -2.05 18.98 8.89
N TYR A 59 -2.68 18.20 8.01
CA TYR A 59 -2.52 16.75 7.96
C TYR A 59 -1.71 16.27 6.75
N ILE A 60 -1.68 17.04 5.67
CA ILE A 60 -0.91 16.72 4.46
C ILE A 60 0.50 17.30 4.61
N PRO A 61 1.56 16.48 4.57
CA PRO A 61 2.93 16.96 4.65
C PRO A 61 3.36 17.70 3.39
N ASP A 62 4.38 18.54 3.55
CA ASP A 62 4.99 19.34 2.48
C ASP A 62 5.44 18.50 1.28
N ASP A 63 5.89 17.25 1.51
CA ASP A 63 6.27 16.31 0.45
C ASP A 63 5.13 16.08 -0.56
N GLY A 64 3.88 16.03 -0.09
CA GLY A 64 2.72 15.92 -0.96
C GLY A 64 2.61 17.10 -1.93
N PHE A 65 2.78 18.32 -1.42
CA PHE A 65 2.76 19.55 -2.23
C PHE A 65 3.94 19.63 -3.20
N TYR A 66 5.11 19.14 -2.78
CA TYR A 66 6.28 18.97 -3.62
C TYR A 66 5.96 18.09 -4.83
N TYR A 67 5.33 16.92 -4.64
CA TYR A 67 4.90 16.04 -5.73
C TYR A 67 3.88 16.69 -6.65
N LEU A 68 2.84 17.33 -6.09
CA LEU A 68 1.81 18.00 -6.89
C LEU A 68 2.40 19.10 -7.78
N THR A 69 3.33 19.89 -7.23
CA THR A 69 4.00 20.97 -7.98
C THR A 69 4.85 20.43 -9.12
N LEU A 70 5.64 19.39 -8.85
CA LEU A 70 6.45 18.73 -9.88
C LEU A 70 5.59 18.16 -11.01
N SER A 71 4.49 17.48 -10.67
CA SER A 71 3.60 16.89 -11.67
C SER A 71 2.90 17.95 -12.53
N LYS A 72 2.50 19.08 -11.94
CA LYS A 72 1.98 20.24 -12.71
C LYS A 72 3.04 20.79 -13.66
N ASN A 73 4.23 21.04 -13.16
CA ASN A 73 5.31 21.62 -13.96
C ASN A 73 5.77 20.67 -15.08
N TYR A 74 5.77 19.37 -14.84
CA TYR A 74 6.09 18.39 -15.89
C TYR A 74 5.10 18.45 -17.06
N LEU A 75 3.80 18.61 -16.79
CA LEU A 75 2.80 18.75 -17.86
C LEU A 75 2.99 20.02 -18.69
N LYS A 76 3.47 21.10 -18.07
CA LYS A 76 3.65 22.39 -18.75
C LYS A 76 4.98 22.51 -19.49
N TYR A 77 6.06 22.00 -18.88
CA TYR A 77 7.44 22.23 -19.34
C TYR A 77 8.14 20.96 -19.82
N PHE A 78 7.47 19.79 -19.75
CA PHE A 78 8.04 18.48 -20.09
C PHE A 78 9.34 18.15 -19.35
N THR A 79 9.51 18.75 -18.17
CA THR A 79 10.68 18.56 -17.33
C THR A 79 10.27 18.65 -15.86
N TRP A 80 10.94 17.88 -15.00
CA TRP A 80 10.71 17.92 -13.57
C TRP A 80 11.44 19.12 -12.99
N THR A 81 10.69 20.11 -12.49
CA THR A 81 11.23 21.43 -12.14
C THR A 81 10.31 22.12 -11.12
N PHE A 82 10.88 22.96 -10.26
CA PHE A 82 10.11 23.91 -9.43
C PHE A 82 10.04 25.31 -10.02
N ASP A 83 11.02 25.68 -10.83
CA ASP A 83 11.29 27.04 -11.28
C ASP A 83 10.92 27.23 -12.75
N SER A 84 9.83 26.60 -13.18
CA SER A 84 9.29 26.75 -14.54
C SER A 84 10.24 26.31 -15.67
N GLY A 85 11.07 25.30 -15.41
CA GLY A 85 11.92 24.68 -16.42
C GLY A 85 13.34 25.25 -16.50
N ILE A 86 13.72 26.13 -15.57
CA ILE A 86 15.08 26.68 -15.50
C ILE A 86 16.05 25.59 -15.00
N THR A 87 15.69 24.89 -13.93
CA THR A 87 16.48 23.79 -13.37
C THR A 87 15.72 22.47 -13.36
N LYS A 88 16.49 21.37 -13.43
CA LYS A 88 15.97 20.01 -13.31
C LYS A 88 16.00 19.57 -11.86
N THR A 89 14.86 19.11 -11.35
CA THR A 89 14.71 18.50 -10.04
C THR A 89 14.91 16.98 -10.14
N THR A 90 15.62 16.40 -9.17
CA THR A 90 15.78 14.96 -8.98
C THR A 90 15.55 14.60 -7.51
N GLY A 91 15.62 13.31 -7.14
CA GLY A 91 15.52 12.88 -5.74
C GLY A 91 14.10 12.61 -5.25
N PHE A 92 13.17 12.37 -6.16
CA PHE A 92 11.79 11.98 -5.85
C PHE A 92 11.41 10.67 -6.54
N HIS A 93 10.30 10.07 -6.12
CA HIS A 93 9.87 8.79 -6.64
C HIS A 93 9.04 8.94 -7.91
N LEU A 94 9.66 8.57 -9.02
CA LEU A 94 9.19 8.86 -10.36
C LEU A 94 7.84 8.21 -10.68
N LEU A 95 7.59 6.99 -10.20
CA LEU A 95 6.34 6.28 -10.49
C LEU A 95 5.13 7.04 -9.95
N TYR A 96 5.18 7.50 -8.70
CA TYR A 96 4.07 8.23 -8.10
C TYR A 96 3.88 9.62 -8.73
N ALA A 97 4.97 10.32 -9.04
CA ALA A 97 4.91 11.59 -9.77
C ALA A 97 4.21 11.44 -11.13
N TYR A 98 4.46 10.35 -11.87
CA TYR A 98 3.76 10.06 -13.12
C TYR A 98 2.28 9.71 -12.93
N VAL A 99 1.91 9.05 -11.83
CA VAL A 99 0.48 8.83 -11.49
C VAL A 99 -0.22 10.18 -11.32
N LEU A 100 0.38 11.11 -10.59
CA LEU A 100 -0.15 12.46 -10.41
C LEU A 100 -0.20 13.26 -11.72
N VAL A 101 0.82 13.14 -12.58
CA VAL A 101 0.79 13.71 -13.96
C VAL A 101 -0.43 13.19 -14.71
N GLY A 102 -0.70 11.88 -14.66
CA GLY A 102 -1.88 11.29 -15.30
C GLY A 102 -3.20 11.84 -14.74
N ILE A 103 -3.29 11.99 -13.42
CA ILE A 103 -4.48 12.56 -12.76
C ILE A 103 -4.73 14.00 -13.20
N ILE A 104 -3.68 14.84 -13.20
CA ILE A 104 -3.79 16.25 -13.61
C ILE A 104 -4.14 16.33 -15.10
N TRP A 105 -3.53 15.49 -15.94
CA TRP A 105 -3.79 15.47 -17.38
C TRP A 105 -5.25 15.13 -17.71
N ILE A 106 -5.82 14.13 -17.03
CA ILE A 106 -7.20 13.66 -17.29
C ILE A 106 -8.23 14.61 -16.69
N SER A 107 -7.98 15.13 -15.50
CA SER A 107 -9.01 15.82 -14.70
C SER A 107 -8.80 17.32 -14.55
N GLY A 108 -7.66 17.85 -14.98
CA GLY A 108 -7.25 19.25 -14.76
C GLY A 108 -6.78 19.54 -13.33
N GLU A 109 -6.37 20.80 -13.09
CA GLU A 109 -5.75 21.24 -11.84
C GLU A 109 -6.72 21.66 -10.73
N ILE A 110 -8.00 21.86 -11.05
CA ILE A 110 -9.02 22.26 -10.06
C ILE A 110 -9.23 21.12 -9.07
N PHE A 111 -9.25 21.38 -7.76
CA PHE A 111 -9.39 20.37 -6.70
C PHE A 111 -8.32 19.28 -6.72
N LEU A 112 -7.07 19.65 -7.02
CA LEU A 112 -5.99 18.68 -7.18
C LEU A 112 -5.69 17.87 -5.92
N ILE A 113 -5.73 18.50 -4.75
CA ILE A 113 -5.46 17.83 -3.47
C ILE A 113 -6.54 16.77 -3.22
N GLU A 114 -7.80 17.12 -3.43
CA GLU A 114 -8.94 16.22 -3.29
C GLU A 114 -8.84 15.04 -4.25
N LYS A 115 -8.46 15.28 -5.51
CA LYS A 115 -8.23 14.21 -6.51
C LYS A 115 -7.10 13.28 -6.11
N ALA A 116 -6.02 13.83 -5.54
CA ALA A 116 -4.92 13.02 -5.02
C ALA A 116 -5.37 12.19 -3.81
N LEU A 117 -6.17 12.75 -2.89
CA LEU A 117 -6.78 12.02 -1.77
C LEU A 117 -7.75 10.93 -2.26
N PHE A 118 -8.56 11.19 -3.30
CA PHE A 118 -9.39 10.17 -3.95
C PHE A 118 -8.56 9.03 -4.53
N THR A 119 -7.37 9.32 -5.04
CA THR A 119 -6.45 8.29 -5.53
C THR A 119 -5.96 7.41 -4.37
N SER A 120 -5.63 8.02 -3.22
CA SER A 120 -5.34 7.27 -1.99
C SER A 120 -6.51 6.38 -1.56
N LEU A 121 -7.76 6.86 -1.68
CA LEU A 121 -8.95 6.07 -1.38
C LEU A 121 -9.04 4.81 -2.25
N VAL A 122 -8.80 4.96 -3.56
CA VAL A 122 -8.75 3.83 -4.50
C VAL A 122 -7.67 2.83 -4.09
N PHE A 123 -6.49 3.31 -3.70
CA PHE A 123 -5.42 2.43 -3.22
C PHE A 123 -5.80 1.69 -1.93
N VAL A 124 -6.46 2.34 -0.98
CA VAL A 124 -6.97 1.68 0.23
C VAL A 124 -7.96 0.57 -0.13
N ILE A 125 -8.90 0.81 -1.04
CA ILE A 125 -9.86 -0.20 -1.50
C ILE A 125 -9.12 -1.42 -2.11
N VAL A 126 -8.14 -1.16 -2.96
CA VAL A 126 -7.32 -2.22 -3.59
C VAL A 126 -6.53 -3.02 -2.54
N LEU A 127 -5.94 -2.34 -1.54
CA LEU A 127 -5.21 -2.99 -0.45
C LEU A 127 -6.10 -3.92 0.38
N TYR A 128 -7.28 -3.44 0.79
CA TYR A 128 -8.23 -4.26 1.54
C TYR A 128 -8.74 -5.45 0.72
N TYR A 129 -8.96 -5.25 -0.59
CA TYR A 129 -9.29 -6.34 -1.51
C TYR A 129 -8.17 -7.40 -1.58
N PHE A 130 -6.90 -6.99 -1.66
CA PHE A 130 -5.77 -7.92 -1.67
C PHE A 130 -5.63 -8.71 -0.38
N VAL A 131 -5.79 -8.06 0.78
CA VAL A 131 -5.82 -8.76 2.08
C VAL A 131 -6.96 -9.77 2.12
N TRP A 132 -8.16 -9.41 1.64
CA TRP A 132 -9.28 -10.34 1.56
C TRP A 132 -8.99 -11.54 0.65
N ARG A 133 -8.37 -11.33 -0.51
CA ARG A 133 -7.96 -12.40 -1.43
C ARG A 133 -6.91 -13.31 -0.80
N LEU A 134 -5.95 -12.74 -0.08
CA LEU A 134 -4.93 -13.46 0.67
C LEU A 134 -5.56 -14.36 1.75
N TYR A 135 -6.47 -13.78 2.55
CA TYR A 135 -7.27 -14.52 3.52
C TYR A 135 -8.06 -15.67 2.87
N LYS A 136 -8.75 -15.41 1.75
CA LYS A 136 -9.53 -16.45 1.06
C LYS A 136 -8.69 -17.60 0.53
N LYS A 137 -7.42 -17.35 0.17
CA LYS A 137 -6.50 -18.41 -0.24
C LYS A 137 -5.97 -19.19 0.94
N ILE A 138 -5.44 -18.50 1.96
CA ILE A 138 -4.72 -19.13 3.07
C ILE A 138 -5.70 -19.76 4.06
N GLY A 139 -6.88 -19.16 4.22
CA GLY A 139 -7.91 -19.60 5.16
C GLY A 139 -7.63 -19.17 6.61
N ASP A 140 -6.52 -18.49 6.88
CA ASP A 140 -6.16 -18.03 8.23
C ASP A 140 -6.75 -16.65 8.54
N ARG A 141 -7.64 -16.60 9.52
CA ARG A 141 -8.31 -15.38 9.97
C ARG A 141 -7.40 -14.42 10.73
N ASN A 142 -6.30 -14.92 11.29
CA ASN A 142 -5.33 -14.06 11.96
C ASN A 142 -4.76 -13.02 10.99
N ILE A 143 -4.73 -13.31 9.69
CA ILE A 143 -4.35 -12.35 8.64
C ILE A 143 -5.25 -11.11 8.70
N LEU A 144 -6.58 -11.30 8.78
CA LEU A 144 -7.52 -10.18 8.83
C LEU A 144 -7.32 -9.34 10.10
N LEU A 145 -7.14 -10.00 11.25
CA LEU A 145 -6.91 -9.32 12.52
C LEU A 145 -5.58 -8.54 12.52
N VAL A 146 -4.49 -9.16 12.09
CA VAL A 146 -3.17 -8.53 12.00
C VAL A 146 -3.21 -7.35 11.04
N CYS A 147 -3.77 -7.52 9.85
CA CYS A 147 -3.92 -6.43 8.89
C CYS A 147 -4.82 -5.31 9.40
N ALA A 148 -5.91 -5.62 10.11
CA ALA A 148 -6.78 -4.61 10.70
C ALA A 148 -6.01 -3.77 11.75
N LEU A 149 -5.21 -4.42 12.61
CA LEU A 149 -4.36 -3.73 13.59
C LEU A 149 -3.31 -2.86 12.92
N LEU A 150 -2.64 -3.37 11.88
CA LEU A 150 -1.64 -2.60 11.11
C LEU A 150 -2.27 -1.40 10.41
N PHE A 151 -3.41 -1.58 9.74
CA PHE A 151 -4.12 -0.51 9.05
C PHE A 151 -4.78 0.50 9.98
N SER A 152 -4.99 0.14 11.25
CA SER A 152 -5.47 1.06 12.29
C SER A 152 -4.35 1.87 12.95
N SER A 153 -3.09 1.67 12.55
CA SER A 153 -1.96 2.38 13.14
C SER A 153 -1.89 3.84 12.67
N ILE A 154 -1.40 4.72 13.54
CA ILE A 154 -1.18 6.15 13.25
C ILE A 154 -0.33 6.36 11.99
N ASN A 155 0.66 5.49 11.76
CA ASN A 155 1.53 5.56 10.59
C ASN A 155 0.75 5.35 9.30
N VAL A 156 -0.20 4.41 9.26
CA VAL A 156 -1.04 4.20 8.08
C VAL A 156 -1.93 5.41 7.85
N PHE A 157 -2.57 5.95 8.90
CA PHE A 157 -3.41 7.15 8.82
C PHE A 157 -2.68 8.35 8.21
N TYR A 158 -1.43 8.56 8.61
CA TYR A 158 -0.59 9.61 8.04
C TYR A 158 -0.19 9.31 6.60
N ASN A 159 0.29 8.10 6.32
CA ASN A 159 0.80 7.75 4.99
C ASN A 159 -0.28 7.71 3.90
N VAL A 160 -1.53 7.38 4.23
CA VAL A 160 -2.61 7.39 3.22
C VAL A 160 -3.00 8.80 2.79
N VAL A 161 -2.76 9.82 3.62
CA VAL A 161 -3.08 11.22 3.30
C VAL A 161 -1.84 12.02 2.95
N ALA A 162 -0.66 11.42 3.03
CA ALA A 162 0.61 12.07 2.77
C ALA A 162 0.78 12.52 1.30
N LEU A 163 -0.02 11.98 0.39
CA LEU A 163 0.06 12.21 -1.05
C LEU A 163 1.47 11.90 -1.59
N VAL A 164 2.00 10.75 -1.18
CA VAL A 164 3.31 10.22 -1.59
C VAL A 164 3.16 8.76 -2.03
N GLU A 165 4.27 8.15 -2.42
CA GLU A 165 4.33 6.83 -3.07
C GLU A 165 3.93 5.63 -2.21
N TRP A 166 3.78 5.80 -0.89
CA TRP A 166 3.58 4.71 0.07
C TRP A 166 2.49 3.69 -0.32
N PRO A 167 1.27 4.10 -0.74
CA PRO A 167 0.23 3.14 -1.09
C PRO A 167 0.63 2.24 -2.28
N ILE A 168 1.36 2.79 -3.26
CA ILE A 168 1.83 2.04 -4.43
C ILE A 168 2.83 0.97 -4.00
N VAL A 169 3.78 1.34 -3.13
CA VAL A 169 4.81 0.42 -2.59
C VAL A 169 4.15 -0.76 -1.87
N VAL A 170 3.13 -0.49 -1.05
CA VAL A 170 2.41 -1.53 -0.31
C VAL A 170 1.64 -2.44 -1.28
N ILE A 171 0.93 -1.86 -2.25
CA ILE A 171 0.22 -2.61 -3.30
C ILE A 171 1.18 -3.53 -4.07
N LEU A 172 2.31 -3.01 -4.53
CA LEU A 172 3.31 -3.79 -5.26
C LEU A 172 3.88 -4.93 -4.40
N SER A 173 4.09 -4.68 -3.10
CA SER A 173 4.51 -5.71 -2.15
C SER A 173 3.46 -6.82 -2.01
N PHE A 174 2.17 -6.47 -1.92
CA PHE A 174 1.08 -7.45 -1.90
C PHE A 174 1.01 -8.26 -3.20
N ILE A 175 1.11 -7.62 -4.36
CA ILE A 175 1.12 -8.34 -5.64
C ILE A 175 2.30 -9.32 -5.69
N TYR A 176 3.48 -8.88 -5.26
CA TYR A 176 4.67 -9.71 -5.22
C TYR A 176 4.48 -10.95 -4.35
N ILE A 177 3.95 -10.79 -3.12
CA ILE A 177 3.63 -11.90 -2.21
C ILE A 177 2.55 -12.82 -2.80
N MET A 178 1.49 -12.25 -3.37
CA MET A 178 0.39 -13.03 -3.95
C MET A 178 0.82 -13.85 -5.17
N LEU A 179 1.78 -13.36 -5.94
CA LEU A 179 2.43 -14.15 -7.00
C LEU A 179 3.25 -15.30 -6.39
N GLY A 180 4.05 -15.02 -5.34
CA GLY A 180 4.86 -16.03 -4.66
C GLY A 180 4.03 -17.17 -4.09
N LEU A 181 2.84 -16.84 -3.59
CA LEU A 181 1.87 -17.81 -3.04
C LEU A 181 0.95 -18.44 -4.10
N ASN A 182 1.18 -18.19 -5.39
CA ASN A 182 0.34 -18.67 -6.50
C ASN A 182 -1.16 -18.34 -6.31
N ILE A 183 -1.46 -17.19 -5.71
CA ILE A 183 -2.82 -16.64 -5.60
C ILE A 183 -3.21 -16.00 -6.93
N ILE A 184 -2.30 -15.24 -7.51
CA ILE A 184 -2.41 -14.69 -8.85
C ILE A 184 -1.73 -15.70 -9.79
N LYS A 185 -2.50 -16.31 -10.68
CA LYS A 185 -1.99 -17.26 -11.67
C LYS A 185 -1.69 -16.52 -12.98
N ILE A 186 -0.43 -16.59 -13.43
CA ILE A 186 -0.03 -16.06 -14.73
C ILE A 186 -0.06 -17.22 -15.72
N LYS A 187 -1.00 -17.17 -16.68
CA LYS A 187 -1.22 -18.28 -17.64
C LYS A 187 -0.34 -18.20 -18.89
N TYR A 188 0.10 -17.00 -19.29
CA TYR A 188 0.65 -16.74 -20.62
C TYR A 188 2.01 -16.03 -20.65
N VAL A 189 2.59 -15.70 -19.49
CA VAL A 189 3.87 -14.98 -19.40
C VAL A 189 4.81 -15.79 -18.53
N TYR A 190 6.11 -15.81 -18.87
CA TYR A 190 7.15 -16.34 -18.00
C TYR A 190 7.04 -15.63 -16.63
N PRO A 191 6.74 -16.34 -15.53
CA PRO A 191 6.51 -15.71 -14.23
C PRO A 191 7.65 -14.78 -13.80
N GLY A 192 8.90 -15.13 -14.17
CA GLY A 192 10.09 -14.32 -13.92
C GLY A 192 10.02 -12.91 -14.53
N ILE A 193 9.43 -12.74 -15.72
CA ILE A 193 9.25 -11.42 -16.34
C ILE A 193 8.30 -10.57 -15.49
N VAL A 194 7.22 -11.15 -15.00
CA VAL A 194 6.26 -10.42 -14.17
C VAL A 194 6.88 -10.02 -12.83
N TYR A 195 7.66 -10.91 -12.19
CA TYR A 195 8.42 -10.56 -10.99
C TYR A 195 9.44 -9.45 -11.23
N MET A 196 10.15 -9.50 -12.36
CA MET A 196 11.09 -8.46 -12.76
C MET A 196 10.38 -7.13 -12.95
N CYS A 197 9.27 -7.10 -13.69
CA CYS A 197 8.47 -5.89 -13.90
C CYS A 197 7.96 -5.30 -12.59
N ILE A 198 7.42 -6.11 -11.68
CA ILE A 198 6.97 -5.63 -10.36
C ILE A 198 8.13 -5.11 -9.52
N SER A 199 9.29 -5.76 -9.57
CA SER A 199 10.49 -5.31 -8.85
C SER A 199 11.01 -3.98 -9.39
N LEU A 200 11.00 -3.80 -10.71
CA LEU A 200 11.35 -2.54 -11.37
C LEU A 200 10.35 -1.43 -11.02
N MET A 201 9.05 -1.69 -11.13
CA MET A 201 8.01 -0.75 -10.72
C MET A 201 8.14 -0.38 -9.24
N GLY A 202 8.41 -1.37 -8.39
CA GLY A 202 8.60 -1.15 -6.97
C GLY A 202 9.84 -0.31 -6.70
N THR A 203 10.94 -0.52 -7.43
CA THR A 203 12.17 0.31 -7.33
C THR A 203 11.93 1.75 -7.79
N LEU A 204 11.13 1.94 -8.86
CA LEU A 204 10.69 3.25 -9.32
C LEU A 204 9.72 3.94 -8.35
N ALA A 205 8.97 3.15 -7.59
CA ALA A 205 8.15 3.63 -6.48
C ALA A 205 9.03 4.01 -5.29
N ARG A 206 9.96 3.14 -4.86
CA ARG A 206 10.96 3.41 -3.82
C ARG A 206 12.17 2.52 -4.02
N THR A 207 13.36 3.09 -3.94
CA THR A 207 14.61 2.35 -4.13
C THR A 207 14.78 1.18 -3.15
N GLU A 208 14.26 1.33 -1.93
CA GLU A 208 14.30 0.34 -0.86
C GLU A 208 13.40 -0.87 -1.14
N PHE A 209 12.51 -0.78 -2.14
CA PHE A 209 11.66 -1.91 -2.53
C PHE A 209 12.49 -3.13 -2.95
N ILE A 210 13.74 -2.95 -3.39
CA ILE A 210 14.65 -4.05 -3.73
C ILE A 210 14.87 -5.03 -2.56
N LEU A 211 14.67 -4.59 -1.32
CA LEU A 211 14.77 -5.44 -0.15
C LEU A 211 13.66 -6.51 -0.11
N VAL A 212 12.45 -6.20 -0.58
CA VAL A 212 11.31 -7.15 -0.59
C VAL A 212 11.60 -8.42 -1.40
N PRO A 213 11.91 -8.35 -2.72
CA PRO A 213 12.24 -9.53 -3.50
C PRO A 213 13.48 -10.25 -2.97
N THR A 214 14.46 -9.49 -2.46
CA THR A 214 15.70 -10.05 -1.90
C THR A 214 15.43 -10.89 -0.65
N ILE A 215 14.65 -10.37 0.30
CA ILE A 215 14.25 -11.08 1.52
C ILE A 215 13.44 -12.34 1.16
N ILE A 216 12.48 -12.23 0.26
CA ILE A 216 11.66 -13.39 -0.16
C ILE A 216 12.55 -14.45 -0.82
N PHE A 217 13.47 -14.04 -1.70
CA PHE A 217 14.44 -14.96 -2.31
C PHE A 217 15.28 -15.69 -1.26
N PHE A 218 15.84 -14.97 -0.28
CA PHE A 218 16.63 -15.59 0.79
C PHE A 218 15.80 -16.55 1.65
N ILE A 219 14.55 -16.18 2.00
CA ILE A 219 13.65 -17.07 2.73
C ILE A 219 13.40 -18.35 1.94
N VAL A 220 13.04 -18.24 0.64
CA VAL A 220 12.80 -19.42 -0.21
C VAL A 220 14.06 -20.26 -0.36
N TYR A 221 15.22 -19.65 -0.59
CA TYR A 221 16.49 -20.34 -0.75
C TYR A 221 16.89 -21.10 0.52
N ILE A 222 16.81 -20.45 1.69
CA ILE A 222 17.12 -21.07 2.99
C ILE A 222 16.15 -22.23 3.27
N LEU A 223 14.85 -22.05 3.02
CA LEU A 223 13.84 -23.08 3.26
C LEU A 223 13.86 -24.24 2.27
N SER A 224 14.54 -24.08 1.12
CA SER A 224 14.71 -25.13 0.11
C SER A 224 15.87 -26.09 0.40
N LYS A 225 16.71 -25.77 1.39
CA LYS A 225 17.79 -26.61 1.89
C LYS A 225 17.36 -27.35 3.16
#